data_AF-A0A934G391-F1
#
_entry.id   AF-A0A934G391-F1
#
_cell.length_a   1.000
_cell.length_b   1.000
_cell.length_c   1.000
_cell.angle_alpha   90.00
_cell.angle_beta   90.00
_cell.angle_gamma   90.00
#
_symmetry.space_group_name_H-M   'P 1'
#
loop_
_entity.id
_entity.type
_entity.pdbx_description
1 polymer ?
#
loop_
_entity_poly.entity_id
_entity_poly.type
_entity_poly.pdbx_seq_one_letter_code
_entity_poly.pdbx_strand_id
1 'polypeptide(L)'
;MRFAHDSARSAIPIPQSQILNPKSSRGFTLLELIVVVSIVAILAGSLLSRIPFYQEQAEKAAMEYVAGAVQSALTIRYSALLTRGAASDKELRALASDNPMDWLAQKPHNYVGEYFDPASRAIPPGSWYYDLKSHELVYAVDRAAYFMPGKGGKKWIRFHTRVVYEPALGRAKAGKEVVATLFEPAEPYHWME
;
A
#
# COMPACT_ATOMS: atom_id res chain seq x y z
N MET A 1 30.88 -113.63 -13.00
CA MET A 1 29.71 -113.05 -13.68
C MET A 1 29.61 -111.57 -13.28
N ARG A 2 29.77 -110.67 -14.26
CA ARG A 2 29.33 -109.26 -14.37
C ARG A 2 29.60 -108.22 -13.24
N PHE A 3 30.47 -107.27 -13.62
CA PHE A 3 30.42 -105.80 -13.47
C PHE A 3 29.18 -105.15 -12.82
N ALA A 4 29.40 -104.11 -12.01
CA ALA A 4 29.11 -102.73 -12.43
C ALA A 4 29.66 -101.69 -11.44
N HIS A 5 30.45 -100.77 -11.99
CA HIS A 5 30.74 -99.42 -11.51
C HIS A 5 29.44 -98.63 -11.26
N ASP A 6 29.42 -97.74 -10.27
CA ASP A 6 29.02 -96.35 -10.57
C ASP A 6 29.64 -95.35 -9.58
N SER A 7 30.05 -94.22 -10.14
CA SER A 7 30.84 -93.16 -9.55
C SER A 7 29.95 -91.98 -9.19
N ALA A 8 30.28 -91.33 -8.06
CA ALA A 8 30.24 -89.90 -7.79
C ALA A 8 28.99 -89.07 -8.21
N ARG A 9 28.47 -88.28 -7.26
CA ARG A 9 28.40 -86.81 -7.32
C ARG A 9 27.74 -86.24 -6.07
N SER A 10 28.55 -85.66 -5.20
CA SER A 10 28.14 -84.70 -4.17
C SER A 10 27.67 -83.41 -4.85
N ALA A 11 26.36 -83.16 -4.85
CA ALA A 11 25.77 -81.95 -5.38
C ALA A 11 25.88 -80.80 -4.36
N ILE A 12 26.54 -79.71 -4.74
CA ILE A 12 26.58 -78.45 -4.00
C ILE A 12 25.23 -77.73 -4.22
N PRO A 13 24.52 -77.28 -3.18
CA PRO A 13 23.31 -76.49 -3.36
C PRO A 13 23.67 -75.08 -3.88
N ILE A 14 23.09 -74.71 -5.02
CA ILE A 14 23.30 -73.41 -5.66
C ILE A 14 22.49 -72.35 -4.88
N PRO A 15 23.07 -71.21 -4.48
CA PRO A 15 22.31 -70.15 -3.83
C PRO A 15 21.31 -69.54 -4.81
N GLN A 16 20.02 -69.54 -4.45
CA GLN A 16 18.97 -68.85 -5.19
C GLN A 16 19.23 -67.34 -5.12
N SER A 17 19.62 -66.74 -6.24
CA SER A 17 19.73 -65.30 -6.38
C SER A 17 18.35 -64.68 -6.23
N GLN A 18 18.06 -64.08 -5.07
CA GLN A 18 16.92 -63.17 -4.94
C GLN A 18 17.18 -61.97 -5.84
N ILE A 19 16.58 -61.99 -7.04
CA ILE A 19 16.57 -60.85 -7.94
C ILE A 19 15.77 -59.77 -7.22
N LEU A 20 16.47 -58.77 -6.68
CA LEU A 20 15.86 -57.56 -6.15
C LEU A 20 15.02 -56.96 -7.27
N ASN A 21 13.70 -57.07 -7.17
CA ASN A 21 12.79 -56.50 -8.14
C ASN A 21 12.94 -54.96 -8.06
N PRO A 22 13.52 -54.28 -9.06
CA PRO A 22 13.63 -52.84 -9.01
C PRO A 22 12.20 -52.29 -9.06
N LYS A 23 11.73 -51.68 -7.98
CA LYS A 23 10.51 -50.87 -8.01
C LYS A 23 10.76 -49.79 -9.06
N SER A 24 10.08 -49.89 -10.21
CA SER A 24 10.16 -48.85 -11.23
C SER A 24 9.69 -47.54 -10.58
N SER A 25 10.61 -46.61 -10.38
CA SER A 25 10.26 -45.23 -10.10
C SER A 25 9.46 -44.76 -11.31
N ARG A 26 8.14 -44.61 -11.17
CA ARG A 26 7.31 -43.99 -12.21
C ARG A 26 7.79 -42.55 -12.33
N GLY A 27 8.65 -42.29 -13.32
CA GLY A 27 9.05 -40.95 -13.69
C GLY A 27 7.84 -40.15 -14.13
N PHE A 28 7.87 -38.85 -13.85
CA PHE A 28 6.84 -37.89 -14.21
C PHE A 28 6.54 -37.96 -15.71
N THR A 29 5.27 -38.08 -16.08
CA THR A 29 4.90 -38.19 -17.51
C THR A 29 4.86 -36.81 -18.16
N LEU A 30 5.19 -36.70 -19.45
CA LEU A 30 5.10 -35.43 -20.20
C LEU A 30 3.67 -34.85 -20.14
N LEU A 31 2.66 -35.71 -20.17
CA LEU A 31 1.26 -35.32 -20.06
C LEU A 31 0.96 -34.69 -18.70
N GLU A 32 1.44 -35.30 -17.61
CA GLU A 32 1.29 -34.76 -16.25
C GLU A 32 1.92 -33.36 -16.13
N LEU A 33 3.10 -33.15 -16.73
CA LEU A 33 3.73 -31.82 -16.80
C LEU A 33 2.86 -30.81 -17.55
N ILE A 34 2.34 -31.19 -18.71
CA ILE A 34 1.49 -30.29 -19.52
C ILE A 34 0.23 -29.90 -18.75
N VAL A 35 -0.42 -30.86 -18.08
CA VAL A 35 -1.63 -30.59 -17.28
C VAL A 35 -1.30 -29.67 -16.11
N VAL A 36 -0.22 -29.93 -15.37
CA VAL A 36 0.20 -29.07 -14.24
C VAL A 36 0.52 -27.65 -14.71
N VAL A 37 1.31 -27.50 -15.79
CA VAL A 37 1.64 -26.18 -16.35
C VAL A 37 0.38 -25.46 -16.84
N SER A 38 -0.57 -26.19 -17.45
CA SER A 38 -1.84 -25.61 -17.89
C SER A 38 -2.67 -25.09 -16.72
N ILE A 39 -2.78 -25.86 -15.63
CA ILE A 39 -3.47 -25.42 -14.41
C ILE A 39 -2.78 -24.19 -13.80
N VAL A 40 -1.44 -24.23 -13.67
CA VAL A 40 -0.66 -23.09 -13.15
C VAL A 40 -0.84 -21.85 -14.03
N ALA A 41 -0.87 -21.98 -15.36
CA ALA A 41 -1.06 -20.87 -16.27
C ALA A 41 -2.45 -20.22 -16.12
N ILE A 42 -3.51 -21.03 -15.99
CA ILE A 42 -4.88 -20.52 -15.77
C ILE A 42 -4.97 -19.78 -14.44
N LEU A 43 -4.41 -20.36 -13.37
CA LEU A 43 -4.39 -19.72 -12.04
C LEU A 43 -3.57 -18.42 -12.04
N ALA A 44 -2.38 -18.44 -12.67
CA ALA A 44 -1.52 -17.26 -12.77
C ALA A 44 -2.19 -16.12 -13.57
N GLY A 45 -2.82 -16.43 -14.70
CA GLY A 45 -3.56 -15.43 -15.48
C GLY A 45 -4.74 -14.83 -14.72
N SER A 46 -5.47 -15.66 -13.97
CA SER A 46 -6.57 -15.20 -13.10
C SER A 46 -6.06 -14.26 -11.99
N LEU A 47 -4.96 -14.63 -11.32
CA LEU A 47 -4.37 -13.82 -10.26
C LEU A 47 -3.82 -12.50 -10.78
N LEU A 48 -3.11 -12.53 -11.91
CA LEU A 48 -2.51 -11.35 -12.52
C LEU A 48 -3.57 -10.29 -12.87
N SER A 49 -4.75 -10.74 -13.28
CA SER A 49 -5.90 -9.86 -13.57
C SER A 49 -6.45 -9.14 -12.32
N ARG A 50 -6.22 -9.67 -11.12
CA ARG A 50 -6.70 -9.09 -9.84
C ARG A 50 -5.68 -8.17 -9.16
N ILE A 51 -4.39 -8.35 -9.44
CA ILE A 51 -3.31 -7.54 -8.86
C ILE A 51 -3.52 -6.02 -8.97
N PRO A 52 -3.90 -5.43 -10.13
CA PRO A 52 -4.05 -3.97 -10.23
C PRO A 52 -5.13 -3.43 -9.28
N PHE A 53 -6.24 -4.15 -9.11
CA PHE A 53 -7.33 -3.77 -8.22
C PHE A 53 -6.91 -3.70 -6.74
N TYR A 54 -6.12 -4.68 -6.28
CA TYR A 54 -5.61 -4.66 -4.90
C TYR A 54 -4.57 -3.57 -4.69
N GLN A 55 -3.76 -3.30 -5.71
CA GLN A 55 -2.73 -2.28 -5.59
C GLN A 55 -3.32 -0.86 -5.54
N GLU A 56 -4.41 -0.58 -6.25
CA GLU A 56 -5.13 0.70 -6.14
C GLU A 56 -5.77 0.90 -4.77
N GLN A 57 -6.40 -0.13 -4.20
CA GLN A 57 -6.93 -0.07 -2.84
C GLN A 57 -5.83 0.11 -1.79
N ALA A 58 -4.66 -0.51 -2.00
CA ALA A 58 -3.52 -0.31 -1.12
C ALA A 58 -2.99 1.12 -1.20
N GLU A 59 -2.94 1.71 -2.40
CA GLU A 59 -2.59 3.13 -2.57
C GLU A 59 -3.60 4.02 -1.83
N LYS A 60 -4.89 3.69 -1.90
CA LYS A 60 -5.95 4.39 -1.17
C LYS A 60 -5.79 4.36 0.32
N ALA A 61 -5.68 3.15 0.87
CA ALA A 61 -5.50 2.98 2.30
C ALA A 61 -4.24 3.68 2.81
N ALA A 62 -3.14 3.64 2.04
CA ALA A 62 -1.90 4.32 2.41
C ALA A 62 -2.06 5.86 2.42
N MET A 63 -2.73 6.42 1.41
CA MET A 63 -3.00 7.85 1.35
C MET A 63 -3.91 8.31 2.49
N GLU A 64 -5.02 7.60 2.72
CA GLU A 64 -5.98 7.90 3.80
C GLU A 64 -5.33 7.78 5.19
N TYR A 65 -4.43 6.80 5.37
CA TYR A 65 -3.64 6.67 6.59
C TYR A 65 -2.80 7.91 6.88
N VAL A 66 -2.08 8.43 5.87
CA VAL A 66 -1.27 9.65 6.02
C VAL A 66 -2.17 10.86 6.30
N ALA A 67 -3.28 11.00 5.57
CA ALA A 67 -4.23 12.09 5.79
C ALA A 67 -4.82 12.07 7.21
N GLY A 68 -5.21 10.90 7.71
CA GLY A 68 -5.70 10.72 9.08
C GLY A 68 -4.64 10.99 10.15
N ALA A 69 -3.38 10.62 9.89
CA ALA A 69 -2.27 10.95 10.78
C ALA A 69 -2.03 12.47 10.85
N VAL A 70 -2.08 13.17 9.72
CA VAL A 70 -1.99 14.64 9.66
C VAL A 70 -3.13 15.29 10.43
N GLN A 71 -4.37 14.82 10.22
CA GLN A 71 -5.56 15.32 10.93
C GLN A 71 -5.45 15.12 12.45
N SER A 72 -4.90 13.99 12.89
CA SER A 72 -4.65 13.69 14.31
C SER A 72 -3.59 14.61 14.90
N ALA A 73 -2.46 14.79 14.22
CA ALA A 73 -1.39 15.69 14.65
C ALA A 73 -1.87 17.14 14.75
N LEU A 74 -2.68 17.57 13.79
CA LEU A 74 -3.28 18.89 13.76
C LEU A 74 -4.22 19.12 14.94
N THR A 75 -5.07 18.14 15.28
CA THR A 75 -5.96 18.19 16.45
C THR A 75 -5.16 18.33 17.74
N ILE A 76 -4.09 17.54 17.90
CA ILE A 76 -3.21 17.61 19.08
C ILE A 76 -2.55 18.98 19.20
N ARG A 77 -2.00 19.52 18.11
CA ARG A 77 -1.37 20.86 18.09
C ARG A 77 -2.38 21.94 18.43
N TYR A 78 -3.57 21.86 17.85
CA TYR A 78 -4.65 22.80 18.12
C TYR A 78 -5.05 22.79 19.62
N SER A 79 -5.29 21.62 20.20
CA SER A 79 -5.58 21.49 21.63
C SER A 79 -4.43 21.98 22.53
N ALA A 80 -3.18 21.75 22.14
CA ALA A 80 -2.02 22.26 22.87
C ALA A 80 -1.94 23.80 22.85
N LEU A 81 -2.30 24.45 21.74
CA LEU A 81 -2.35 25.91 21.65
C LEU A 81 -3.46 26.50 22.52
N LEU A 82 -4.64 25.87 22.55
CA LEU A 82 -5.76 26.30 23.41
C LEU A 82 -5.42 26.19 24.90
N THR A 83 -4.85 25.07 25.33
CA THR A 83 -4.50 24.82 26.74
C THR A 83 -3.40 25.75 27.25
N ARG A 84 -2.53 26.25 26.36
CA ARG A 84 -1.48 27.21 26.71
C ARG A 84 -2.02 28.64 26.99
N GLY A 85 -3.32 28.87 26.81
CA GLY A 85 -3.97 30.17 27.05
C GLY A 85 -3.52 31.29 26.11
N ALA A 86 -2.81 30.92 25.03
CA ALA A 86 -2.07 31.82 24.17
C ALA A 86 -2.29 31.51 22.70
N ALA A 87 -3.40 30.89 22.33
CA ALA A 87 -3.82 30.75 20.94
C ALA A 87 -4.08 32.14 20.33
N SER A 88 -3.03 32.84 19.94
CA SER A 88 -3.17 34.10 19.21
C SER A 88 -3.79 33.81 17.85
N ASP A 89 -4.65 34.70 17.35
CA ASP A 89 -5.24 34.59 16.00
C ASP A 89 -4.15 34.40 14.94
N LYS A 90 -2.94 34.90 15.21
CA LYS A 90 -1.74 34.73 14.40
C LYS A 90 -1.22 33.29 14.38
N GLU A 91 -1.11 32.62 15.52
CA GLU A 91 -0.63 31.22 15.59
C GLU A 91 -1.65 30.23 15.01
N LEU A 92 -2.94 30.50 15.20
CA LEU A 92 -3.99 29.67 14.59
C LEU A 92 -4.00 29.82 13.07
N ARG A 93 -3.76 31.03 12.55
CA ARG A 93 -3.58 31.24 11.11
C ARG A 93 -2.29 30.62 10.59
N ALA A 94 -1.19 30.65 11.35
CA ALA A 94 0.07 30.00 10.96
C ALA A 94 -0.13 28.49 10.76
N LEU A 95 -0.96 27.85 11.57
CA LEU A 95 -1.31 26.44 11.41
C LEU A 95 -1.94 26.10 10.05
N ALA A 96 -2.61 27.05 9.40
CA ALA A 96 -3.19 26.86 8.07
C ALA A 96 -2.15 27.01 6.93
N SER A 97 -1.03 27.69 7.19
CA SER A 97 0.02 27.97 6.21
C SER A 97 1.30 27.17 6.42
N ASP A 98 1.46 26.55 7.59
CA ASP A 98 2.53 25.63 7.91
C ASP A 98 2.37 24.32 7.13
N ASN A 99 3.49 23.68 6.81
CA ASN A 99 3.52 22.37 6.18
C ASN A 99 3.00 21.29 7.17
N PRO A 100 1.88 20.60 6.87
CA PRO A 100 1.31 19.61 7.77
C PRO A 100 2.20 18.38 8.02
N MET A 101 3.14 18.10 7.10
CA MET A 101 4.08 16.99 7.24
C MET A 101 5.12 17.22 8.35
N ASP A 102 5.35 18.47 8.77
CA ASP A 102 6.25 18.78 9.88
C ASP A 102 5.65 18.44 11.25
N TRP A 103 4.35 18.17 11.31
CA TRP A 103 3.65 17.86 12.56
C TRP A 103 3.65 16.36 12.86
N LEU A 104 4.00 15.55 11.87
CA LEU A 104 4.09 14.10 12.01
C LEU A 104 5.38 13.73 12.74
N ALA A 105 5.27 12.77 13.67
CA ALA A 105 6.45 12.22 14.35
C ALA A 105 7.44 11.58 13.37
N GLN A 106 6.93 11.01 12.29
CA GLN A 106 7.72 10.49 11.19
C GLN A 106 7.10 10.91 9.86
N LYS A 107 7.89 11.57 9.00
CA LYS A 107 7.46 11.89 7.64
C LYS A 107 7.30 10.61 6.81
N PRO A 108 6.24 10.49 5.99
CA PRO A 108 6.11 9.37 5.07
C PRO A 108 7.32 9.24 4.16
N HIS A 109 7.74 8.00 3.86
CA HIS A 109 8.93 7.75 3.03
C HIS A 109 8.80 8.31 1.60
N ASN A 110 7.56 8.47 1.13
CA ASN A 110 7.21 9.00 -0.17
C ASN A 110 6.95 10.53 -0.15
N TYR A 111 7.32 11.21 0.94
CA TYR A 111 7.31 12.66 0.98
C TYR A 111 8.57 13.24 0.31
N VAL A 112 8.37 13.95 -0.80
CA VAL A 112 9.48 14.47 -1.64
C VAL A 112 9.85 15.92 -1.34
N GLY A 113 9.18 16.56 -0.37
CA GLY A 113 9.52 17.91 0.10
C GLY A 113 8.54 19.01 -0.34
N GLU A 114 9.03 20.25 -0.27
CA GLU A 114 8.27 21.48 -0.52
C GLU A 114 8.67 22.09 -1.87
N TYR A 115 7.69 22.53 -2.66
CA TYR A 115 7.89 23.03 -4.01
C TYR A 115 7.05 24.28 -4.26
N PHE A 116 7.62 25.29 -4.90
CA PHE A 116 6.91 26.53 -5.26
C PHE A 116 6.24 26.47 -6.65
N ASP A 117 6.83 25.71 -7.58
CA ASP A 117 6.25 25.45 -8.90
C ASP A 117 6.51 24.00 -9.32
N PRO A 118 5.58 23.08 -9.02
CA PRO A 118 5.72 21.68 -9.39
C PRO A 118 5.64 21.46 -10.90
N ALA A 119 5.14 22.40 -11.71
CA ALA A 119 5.07 22.23 -13.17
C ALA A 119 6.46 22.18 -13.83
N SER A 120 7.48 22.73 -13.15
CA SER A 120 8.86 22.72 -13.61
C SER A 120 9.64 21.43 -13.25
N ARG A 121 9.07 20.56 -12.38
CA ARG A 121 9.76 19.39 -11.81
C ARG A 121 8.94 18.12 -12.04
N ALA A 122 9.57 17.05 -12.50
CA ALA A 122 8.95 15.74 -12.55
C ALA A 122 8.79 15.18 -11.11
N ILE A 123 7.61 15.34 -10.52
CA ILE A 123 7.25 14.71 -9.24
C ILE A 123 6.98 13.22 -9.51
N PRO A 124 7.66 12.29 -8.82
CA PRO A 124 7.38 10.86 -8.98
C PRO A 124 5.92 10.57 -8.59
N PRO A 125 5.21 9.72 -9.35
CA PRO A 125 3.90 9.24 -8.93
C PRO A 125 4.00 8.46 -7.61
N GLY A 126 2.91 8.42 -6.85
CA GLY A 126 2.85 7.81 -5.51
C GLY A 126 3.48 8.64 -4.40
N SER A 127 3.77 9.93 -4.66
CA SER A 127 4.54 10.80 -3.76
C SER A 127 3.71 11.95 -3.21
N TRP A 128 4.02 12.34 -1.97
CA TRP A 128 3.50 13.53 -1.32
C TRP A 128 4.45 14.70 -1.49
N TYR A 129 3.91 15.89 -1.78
CA TYR A 129 4.67 17.13 -1.77
C TYR A 129 3.83 18.28 -1.23
N TYR A 130 4.48 19.31 -0.71
CA TYR A 130 3.80 20.52 -0.25
C TYR A 130 3.98 21.64 -1.26
N ASP A 131 2.88 22.22 -1.74
CA ASP A 131 2.87 23.36 -2.66
C ASP A 131 2.97 24.66 -1.86
N LEU A 132 4.13 25.31 -1.93
CA LEU A 132 4.41 26.58 -1.24
C LEU A 132 3.62 27.76 -1.79
N LYS A 133 3.08 27.66 -3.01
CA LYS A 133 2.29 28.74 -3.63
C LYS A 133 0.85 28.71 -3.14
N SER A 134 0.24 27.53 -3.04
CA SER A 134 -1.14 27.38 -2.57
C SER A 134 -1.26 27.02 -1.08
N HIS A 135 -0.14 26.71 -0.42
CA HIS A 135 -0.12 26.16 0.95
C HIS A 135 -0.91 24.84 1.07
N GLU A 136 -0.88 24.02 0.03
CA GLU A 136 -1.63 22.76 -0.04
C GLU A 136 -0.69 21.56 0.03
N LEU A 137 -1.12 20.51 0.73
CA LEU A 137 -0.45 19.22 0.67
C LEU A 137 -1.03 18.42 -0.50
N VAL A 138 -0.18 17.96 -1.41
CA VAL A 138 -0.61 17.32 -2.66
C VAL A 138 -0.05 15.90 -2.73
N TYR A 139 -0.93 14.94 -3.00
CA TYR A 139 -0.56 13.58 -3.34
C TYR A 139 -0.60 13.38 -4.85
N ALA A 140 0.54 13.01 -5.43
CA ALA A 140 0.63 12.63 -6.84
C ALA A 140 0.24 11.15 -6.99
N VAL A 141 -0.90 10.85 -7.62
CA VAL A 141 -1.40 9.47 -7.76
C VAL A 141 -0.51 8.67 -8.72
N ASP A 142 -0.09 7.47 -8.29
CA ASP A 142 0.65 6.51 -9.12
C ASP A 142 -0.30 5.77 -10.06
N ARG A 143 -1.35 5.15 -9.50
CA ARG A 143 -2.25 4.27 -10.23
C ARG A 143 -3.55 4.98 -10.54
N ALA A 144 -3.58 5.59 -11.71
CA ALA A 144 -4.71 6.39 -12.15
C ALA A 144 -5.54 5.71 -13.25
N ALA A 145 -5.56 4.37 -13.31
CA ALA A 145 -6.36 3.66 -14.31
C ALA A 145 -7.87 3.87 -14.07
N TYR A 146 -8.29 4.02 -12.81
CA TYR A 146 -9.67 4.31 -12.41
C TYR A 146 -9.83 5.58 -11.56
N PHE A 147 -8.78 6.39 -11.42
CA PHE A 147 -8.85 7.67 -10.73
C PHE A 147 -9.51 8.71 -11.63
N MET A 148 -10.68 9.22 -11.23
CA MET A 148 -11.30 10.36 -11.89
C MET A 148 -10.82 11.65 -11.19
N PRO A 149 -9.89 12.41 -11.80
CA PRO A 149 -9.43 13.64 -11.21
C PRO A 149 -10.57 14.66 -11.12
N GLY A 150 -10.46 15.59 -10.17
CA GLY A 150 -11.36 16.74 -10.08
C GLY A 150 -11.19 17.72 -11.25
N LYS A 151 -11.78 18.91 -11.16
CA LYS A 151 -11.98 19.86 -12.28
C LYS A 151 -10.72 20.25 -13.05
N GLY A 152 -9.53 20.01 -12.50
CA GLY A 152 -8.23 20.28 -13.13
C GLY A 152 -7.70 19.19 -14.08
N GLY A 153 -8.32 18.00 -14.18
CA GLY A 153 -7.87 16.92 -15.08
C GLY A 153 -6.48 16.34 -14.77
N LYS A 154 -5.84 16.79 -13.69
CA LYS A 154 -4.53 16.31 -13.23
C LYS A 154 -4.71 15.20 -12.21
N LYS A 155 -3.90 14.14 -12.31
CA LYS A 155 -3.95 12.94 -11.45
C LYS A 155 -3.40 13.17 -10.04
N TRP A 156 -3.80 14.28 -9.39
CA TRP A 156 -3.31 14.68 -8.08
C TRP A 156 -4.49 14.92 -7.14
N ILE A 157 -4.33 14.57 -5.87
CA ILE A 157 -5.29 14.87 -4.81
C ILE A 157 -4.69 15.99 -3.96
N ARG A 158 -5.37 17.12 -3.91
CA ARG A 158 -4.96 18.28 -3.11
C ARG A 158 -5.70 18.25 -1.79
N PHE A 159 -4.99 18.47 -0.71
CA PHE A 159 -5.53 18.62 0.63
C PHE A 159 -5.22 20.01 1.14
N HIS A 160 -6.23 20.67 1.67
CA HIS A 160 -6.05 21.96 2.34
C HIS A 160 -6.26 21.79 3.85
N THR A 161 -5.48 22.53 4.64
CA THR A 161 -5.75 22.67 6.07
C THR A 161 -6.74 23.82 6.25
N ARG A 162 -8.00 23.53 6.57
CA ARG A 162 -8.98 24.57 6.90
C ARG A 162 -9.15 24.68 8.41
N VAL A 163 -8.86 25.86 8.94
CA VAL A 163 -9.23 26.25 10.30
C VAL A 163 -10.68 26.78 10.25
N VAL A 164 -11.63 25.98 10.72
CA VAL A 164 -13.06 26.32 10.75
C VAL A 164 -13.37 26.99 12.09
N TYR A 165 -13.85 28.24 12.00
CA TYR A 165 -14.33 29.03 13.14
C TYR A 165 -15.84 28.89 13.21
N GLU A 166 -16.39 28.46 14.34
CA GLU A 166 -17.85 28.44 14.58
C GLU A 166 -18.17 29.47 15.69
N PRO A 167 -19.23 30.27 15.56
CA PRO A 167 -19.57 31.24 16.59
C PRO A 167 -19.97 30.51 17.87
N ALA A 168 -19.24 30.77 18.96
CA ALA A 168 -19.54 30.24 20.28
C ALA A 168 -21.01 30.48 20.64
N LEU A 169 -21.76 29.39 20.83
CA LEU A 169 -23.16 29.43 21.24
C LEU A 169 -23.29 30.17 22.57
N GLY A 170 -23.79 31.41 22.53
CA GLY A 170 -24.42 32.07 23.67
C GLY A 170 -23.70 33.25 24.33
N ARG A 171 -22.61 33.81 23.80
CA ARG A 171 -22.08 35.09 24.34
C ARG A 171 -21.65 36.07 23.24
N ALA A 172 -22.42 37.15 23.09
CA ALA A 172 -22.20 38.26 22.15
C ALA A 172 -20.91 39.09 22.39
N LYS A 173 -19.92 38.56 23.10
CA LYS A 173 -18.63 39.22 23.38
C LYS A 173 -17.45 38.27 23.65
N ALA A 174 -17.55 36.99 23.26
CA ALA A 174 -16.42 36.07 23.26
C ALA A 174 -15.92 35.92 21.82
N GLY A 175 -14.60 35.97 21.62
CA GLY A 175 -13.96 35.90 20.30
C GLY A 175 -14.34 34.66 19.51
N LYS A 176 -14.11 34.71 18.19
CA LYS A 176 -14.37 33.61 17.26
C LYS A 176 -13.65 32.35 17.75
N GLU A 177 -14.39 31.36 18.21
CA GLU A 177 -13.83 30.11 18.71
C GLU A 177 -13.57 29.21 17.49
N VAL A 178 -12.33 28.73 17.35
CA VAL A 178 -12.03 27.72 16.32
C VAL A 178 -12.60 26.40 16.82
N VAL A 179 -13.50 25.80 16.03
CA VAL A 179 -14.22 24.60 16.47
C VAL A 179 -13.70 23.33 15.80
N ALA A 180 -13.09 23.43 14.62
CA ALA A 180 -12.42 22.30 13.99
C ALA A 180 -11.29 22.75 13.08
N THR A 181 -10.19 21.99 13.05
CA THR A 181 -9.29 22.04 11.89
C THR A 181 -9.51 20.78 11.08
N LEU A 182 -9.88 20.94 9.82
CA LEU A 182 -10.22 19.85 8.91
C LEU A 182 -9.17 19.80 7.79
N PHE A 183 -8.44 18.69 7.75
CA PHE A 183 -7.61 18.28 6.63
C PHE A 183 -8.50 17.56 5.63
N GLU A 184 -9.12 18.35 4.76
CA GLU A 184 -10.06 17.87 3.76
C GLU A 184 -9.44 17.93 2.36
N PRO A 185 -9.83 17.02 1.46
CA PRO A 185 -9.50 17.17 0.07
C PRO A 185 -10.12 18.46 -0.47
N ALA A 186 -9.30 19.29 -1.11
CA ALA A 186 -9.70 20.58 -1.66
C ALA A 186 -10.74 20.43 -2.79
N GLU A 187 -10.82 19.26 -3.40
CA GLU A 187 -11.83 18.89 -4.38
C GLU A 187 -12.45 17.54 -4.01
N PRO A 188 -13.78 17.35 -4.17
CA PRO A 188 -14.39 16.04 -4.05
C PRO A 188 -13.74 15.10 -5.08
N TYR A 189 -13.03 14.08 -4.61
CA TYR A 189 -12.49 13.04 -5.47
C TYR A 189 -13.31 11.77 -5.29
N HIS A 190 -13.56 11.09 -6.41
CA HIS A 190 -14.16 9.77 -6.41
C HIS A 190 -13.07 8.77 -6.78
N TRP A 191 -12.73 7.93 -5.83
CA TRP A 191 -12.20 6.61 -6.14
C TRP A 191 -13.37 5.64 -6.13
N MET A 192 -13.41 4.75 -7.13
CA MET A 192 -14.52 3.83 -7.47
C MET A 192 -15.47 3.46 -6.31
N GLU A 193 -16.77 3.40 -6.64
CA GLU A 193 -17.86 2.86 -5.80
C GLU A 193 -17.60 1.43 -5.31
#